data_AF-A0A538CW72-F1
#
_entry.id   AF-A0A538CW72-F1
#
_cell.length_a   1.000
_cell.length_b   1.000
_cell.length_c   1.000
_cell.angle_alpha   90.00
_cell.angle_beta   90.00
_cell.angle_gamma   90.00
#
_symmetry.space_group_name_H-M   'P 1'
#
loop_
_entity.id
_entity.type
_entity.pdbx_description
1 polymer ?
#
loop_
_entity_poly.entity_id
_entity_poly.type
_entity_poly.pdbx_seq_one_letter_code
_entity_poly.pdbx_strand_id
1 'polypeptide(L)'
;VRVPLTSHIRRANPRTTNAMGHRILRRGLSYSNSLDDDAQLDEGLLFICYQRDLDQGFTTIQARLNGEPLEKFVRPVGGGYFFALPGVRDGGRFLGDLLVA
;
A
#
# COMPACT_ATOMS: atom_id res chain seq x y z
N VAL A 1 -27.18 4.27 4.52
CA VAL A 1 -26.32 5.08 3.64
C VAL A 1 -25.81 4.21 2.49
N ARG A 2 -26.02 4.58 1.23
CA ARG A 2 -25.49 3.83 0.07
C ARG A 2 -24.09 4.35 -0.27
N VAL A 3 -23.14 3.45 -0.50
CA VAL A 3 -21.75 3.77 -0.88
C VAL A 3 -21.59 3.62 -2.40
N PRO A 4 -21.13 4.63 -3.17
CA PRO A 4 -20.99 4.53 -4.63
C PRO A 4 -20.12 3.34 -5.08
N LEU A 5 -20.46 2.72 -6.20
CA LEU A 5 -19.70 1.60 -6.78
C LEU A 5 -18.26 1.99 -7.13
N THR A 6 -18.06 3.25 -7.53
CA THR A 6 -16.76 3.80 -7.89
C THR A 6 -15.98 4.37 -6.70
N SER A 7 -16.54 4.36 -5.48
CA SER A 7 -15.86 4.92 -4.32
C SER A 7 -14.64 4.10 -3.93
N HIS A 8 -13.57 4.78 -3.51
CA HIS A 8 -12.29 4.17 -3.15
C HIS A 8 -12.45 2.97 -2.22
N ILE A 9 -13.20 3.14 -1.12
CA ILE A 9 -13.37 2.08 -0.12
C ILE A 9 -14.06 0.82 -0.70
N ARG A 10 -14.98 1.00 -1.66
CA ARG A 10 -15.77 -0.08 -2.25
C ARG A 10 -15.01 -0.78 -3.37
N ARG A 11 -14.21 -0.03 -4.14
CA ARG A 11 -13.29 -0.59 -5.13
C ARG A 11 -12.13 -1.33 -4.47
N ALA A 12 -11.52 -0.75 -3.43
CA ALA A 12 -10.43 -1.36 -2.66
C ALA A 12 -10.86 -2.69 -2.02
N ASN A 13 -12.05 -2.72 -1.40
CA ASN A 13 -12.61 -3.94 -0.85
C ASN A 13 -14.15 -3.97 -1.03
N PRO A 14 -14.66 -4.76 -2.00
CA PRO A 14 -16.10 -4.88 -2.23
C PRO A 14 -16.83 -5.74 -1.18
N ARG A 15 -16.09 -6.30 -0.21
CA ARG A 15 -16.60 -7.12 0.90
C ARG A 15 -17.38 -8.37 0.47
N THR A 16 -17.00 -8.96 -0.67
CA THR A 16 -17.45 -10.30 -1.08
C THR A 16 -16.61 -11.38 -0.39
N THR A 17 -17.07 -12.63 -0.38
CA THR A 17 -16.31 -13.77 0.14
C THR A 17 -14.91 -13.87 -0.49
N ASN A 18 -14.82 -13.69 -1.80
CA ASN A 18 -13.54 -13.69 -2.52
C ASN A 18 -12.65 -12.49 -2.13
N ALA A 19 -13.24 -11.33 -1.82
CA ALA A 19 -12.48 -10.14 -1.41
C ALA A 19 -11.69 -10.34 -0.11
N MET A 20 -12.08 -11.31 0.73
CA MET A 20 -11.46 -11.55 2.03
C MET A 20 -10.00 -12.02 1.96
N GLY A 21 -9.62 -12.71 0.87
CA GLY A 21 -8.25 -13.16 0.60
C GLY A 21 -7.29 -12.02 0.22
N HIS A 22 -7.84 -10.88 -0.19
CA HIS A 22 -7.06 -9.74 -0.70
C HIS A 22 -6.83 -8.65 0.35
N ARG A 23 -6.99 -8.96 1.64
CA ARG A 23 -6.81 -7.95 2.70
C ARG A 23 -5.34 -7.63 2.92
N ILE A 24 -5.06 -6.36 3.16
CA ILE A 24 -3.74 -5.83 3.48
C ILE A 24 -3.78 -5.08 4.81
N LEU A 25 -2.66 -5.05 5.53
CA LEU A 25 -2.46 -4.18 6.69
C LEU A 25 -1.82 -2.87 6.23
N ARG A 26 -2.58 -1.77 6.23
CA ARG A 26 -2.06 -0.44 5.89
C ARG A 26 -1.45 0.24 7.12
N ARG A 27 -0.29 0.85 6.97
CA ARG A 27 0.48 1.54 8.01
C ARG A 27 1.16 2.81 7.46
N GLY A 28 0.41 3.58 6.67
CA GLY A 28 0.91 4.77 6.02
C GLY A 28 1.12 5.96 6.97
N LEU A 29 1.90 6.94 6.49
CA LEU A 29 2.23 8.18 7.19
C LEU A 29 1.94 9.36 6.25
N SER A 30 1.40 10.45 6.78
CA SER A 30 1.35 11.71 6.01
C SER A 30 2.77 12.27 5.87
N TYR A 31 3.06 12.90 4.74
CA TYR A 31 4.26 13.70 4.56
C TYR A 31 3.91 15.12 4.12
N SER A 32 4.79 16.06 4.44
CA SER A 32 4.77 17.43 3.94
C SER A 32 6.23 17.84 3.70
N ASN A 33 6.54 18.13 2.44
CA ASN A 33 7.83 18.62 1.97
C ASN A 33 7.74 20.13 1.71
N SER A 34 8.74 20.68 1.02
CA SER A 34 8.71 22.06 0.53
C SER A 34 7.80 22.18 -0.70
N LEU A 35 7.76 23.35 -1.34
CA LEU A 35 7.03 23.50 -2.58
C LEU A 35 7.65 22.63 -3.70
N ASP A 36 6.79 22.10 -4.58
CA ASP A 36 7.23 21.46 -5.81
C ASP A 36 7.68 22.49 -6.87
N ASP A 37 8.12 22.00 -8.03
CA ASP A 37 8.60 22.83 -9.14
C ASP A 37 7.52 23.80 -9.69
N ASP A 38 6.23 23.53 -9.43
CA ASP A 38 5.07 24.34 -9.82
C ASP A 38 4.59 25.26 -8.67
N ALA A 39 5.41 25.41 -7.63
CA ALA A 39 5.11 26.19 -6.42
C ALA A 39 3.83 25.73 -5.68
N GLN A 40 3.45 24.46 -5.80
CA GLN A 40 2.39 23.83 -5.02
C GLN A 40 2.96 23.13 -3.79
N LEU A 41 2.11 22.90 -2.79
CA LEU A 41 2.48 22.12 -1.61
C LEU A 41 2.77 20.66 -2.01
N ASP A 42 4.02 20.19 -1.84
CA ASP A 42 4.37 18.77 -1.98
C ASP A 42 4.02 18.04 -0.68
N GLU A 43 2.76 17.64 -0.59
CA GLU A 43 2.21 16.92 0.54
C GLU A 43 1.43 15.69 0.08
N GLY A 44 1.39 14.68 0.93
CA GLY A 44 0.68 13.47 0.56
C GLY A 44 0.81 12.34 1.57
N LEU A 45 0.82 11.13 1.04
CA LEU A 45 0.80 9.89 1.81
C LEU A 45 2.00 9.01 1.44
N LEU A 46 2.86 8.73 2.42
CA LEU A 46 3.76 7.59 2.38
C LEU A 46 2.93 6.34 2.61
N PHE A 47 2.40 5.77 1.54
CA PHE A 47 1.58 4.57 1.61
C PHE A 47 2.47 3.35 1.88
N ILE A 48 2.32 2.77 3.07
CA ILE A 48 3.00 1.54 3.48
C ILE A 48 1.93 0.50 3.77
N CYS A 49 2.11 -0.72 3.26
CA CYS A 49 1.26 -1.84 3.60
C CYS A 49 2.04 -3.16 3.68
N TYR A 50 1.48 -4.09 4.44
CA TYR A 50 2.01 -5.43 4.62
C TYR A 50 0.95 -6.46 4.22
N GLN A 51 1.40 -7.50 3.53
CA GLN A 51 0.61 -8.64 3.13
C GLN A 51 1.48 -9.88 3.09
N ARG A 52 0.85 -11.06 3.18
CA ARG A 52 1.54 -12.34 3.06
C ARG A 52 1.96 -12.64 1.62
N ASP A 53 1.18 -12.18 0.65
CA ASP A 53 1.33 -12.44 -0.77
C ASP A 53 1.10 -11.10 -1.50
N LEU A 54 2.12 -10.64 -2.23
CA LEU A 54 2.10 -9.36 -2.92
C LEU A 54 1.03 -9.33 -4.02
N ASP A 55 0.90 -10.42 -4.76
CA ASP A 55 -0.01 -10.55 -5.89
C ASP A 55 -1.47 -10.58 -5.43
N GLN A 56 -1.74 -11.30 -4.34
CA GLN A 56 -3.07 -11.35 -3.75
C GLN A 56 -3.43 -10.07 -2.97
N GLY A 57 -2.44 -9.35 -2.45
CA GLY A 57 -2.64 -8.14 -1.65
C GLY A 57 -2.68 -6.87 -2.49
N PHE A 58 -1.59 -6.09 -2.41
CA PHE A 58 -1.50 -4.74 -2.95
C PHE A 58 -1.81 -4.68 -4.46
N THR A 59 -1.22 -5.56 -5.28
CA THR A 59 -1.37 -5.45 -6.74
C THR A 59 -2.81 -5.75 -7.17
N THR A 60 -3.47 -6.74 -6.57
CA THR A 60 -4.90 -7.02 -6.80
C THR A 60 -5.78 -5.83 -6.39
N ILE A 61 -5.52 -5.21 -5.23
CA ILE A 61 -6.27 -4.01 -4.81
C ILE A 61 -6.03 -2.86 -5.78
N GLN A 62 -4.78 -2.58 -6.14
CA GLN A 62 -4.43 -1.48 -7.04
C GLN A 62 -5.06 -1.67 -8.42
N ALA A 63 -5.05 -2.88 -8.96
CA ALA A 63 -5.74 -3.20 -10.22
C ALA A 63 -7.24 -2.88 -10.15
N ARG A 64 -7.89 -3.11 -9.00
CA ARG A 64 -9.28 -2.70 -8.78
C ARG A 64 -9.46 -1.22 -8.59
N LEU A 65 -8.44 -0.47 -8.19
CA LEU A 65 -8.50 0.98 -7.98
C LEU A 65 -8.28 1.78 -9.28
N ASN A 66 -7.59 1.22 -10.28
CA ASN A 66 -7.32 1.87 -11.56
C ASN A 66 -8.55 2.58 -12.17
N GLY A 67 -8.44 3.87 -12.47
CA GLY A 67 -9.51 4.73 -12.98
C GLY A 67 -10.53 5.18 -11.93
N GLU A 68 -10.18 5.13 -10.63
CA GLU A 68 -11.08 5.63 -9.59
C GLU A 68 -11.15 7.16 -9.58
N PRO A 69 -12.25 7.76 -9.07
CA PRO A 69 -12.36 9.22 -9.00
C PRO A 69 -11.27 9.90 -8.17
N LEU A 70 -10.61 9.18 -7.24
CA LEU A 70 -9.54 9.72 -6.40
C LEU A 70 -8.27 10.05 -7.20
N GLU A 71 -8.02 9.40 -8.34
CA GLU A 71 -6.84 9.66 -9.20
C GLU A 71 -6.75 11.11 -9.69
N LYS A 72 -7.86 11.85 -9.65
CA LYS A 72 -7.87 13.29 -9.96
C LYS A 72 -7.15 14.15 -8.92
N PHE A 73 -6.92 13.61 -7.72
CA PHE A 73 -6.39 14.34 -6.57
C PHE A 73 -5.09 13.76 -6.03
N VAL A 74 -4.68 12.58 -6.50
CA VAL A 74 -3.48 11.89 -6.01
C VAL A 74 -2.66 11.38 -7.19
N ARG A 75 -1.34 11.42 -7.05
CA ARG A 75 -0.40 10.91 -8.05
C ARG A 75 0.69 10.09 -7.35
N PRO A 76 0.78 8.77 -7.59
CA PRO A 76 1.93 8.00 -7.15
C PRO A 76 3.19 8.47 -7.89
N VAL A 77 4.17 9.00 -7.16
CA VAL A 77 5.42 9.53 -7.75
C VAL A 77 6.64 8.66 -7.48
N GLY A 78 6.53 7.66 -6.60
CA GLY A 78 7.62 6.77 -6.25
C GLY A 78 7.22 5.65 -5.30
N GLY A 79 8.19 4.80 -4.94
CA GLY A 79 8.00 3.67 -4.05
C GLY A 79 8.66 2.39 -4.58
N GLY A 80 8.33 1.25 -3.97
CA GLY A 80 8.84 -0.04 -4.41
C GLY A 80 8.27 -1.20 -3.60
N TYR A 81 8.54 -2.40 -4.08
CA TYR A 81 8.21 -3.64 -3.37
C TYR A 81 9.45 -4.17 -2.66
N PHE A 82 9.26 -4.57 -1.41
CA PHE A 82 10.31 -5.09 -0.56
C PHE A 82 9.78 -6.29 0.22
N PHE A 83 10.67 -7.23 0.52
CA PHE A 83 10.36 -8.34 1.40
C PHE A 83 10.81 -7.99 2.82
N ALA A 84 9.87 -7.82 3.74
CA ALA A 84 10.18 -7.63 5.15
C ALA A 84 10.67 -8.97 5.73
N LEU A 85 11.97 -9.02 6.03
CA LEU A 85 12.62 -10.24 6.53
C LEU A 85 12.02 -10.71 7.85
N PRO A 86 12.07 -12.04 8.14
CA PRO A 86 11.75 -12.56 9.46
C PRO A 86 12.60 -11.89 10.54
N GLY A 87 12.03 -11.72 11.74
CA GLY A 87 12.77 -11.22 12.89
C GLY A 87 13.89 -12.15 13.34
N VAL A 88 14.95 -11.57 13.90
CA VAL A 88 16.09 -12.30 14.50
C VAL A 88 15.62 -12.97 15.79
N ARG A 89 15.85 -14.28 15.92
CA ARG A 89 15.31 -15.10 17.03
C ARG A 89 16.32 -15.40 18.14
N ASP A 90 17.62 -15.41 17.84
CA ASP A 90 18.67 -15.84 18.77
C ASP A 90 19.81 -14.81 18.83
N GLY A 91 20.47 -14.68 20.00
CA GLY A 91 21.45 -13.62 20.27
C GLY A 91 22.77 -13.69 19.48
N GLY A 92 23.01 -14.75 18.70
CA GLY A 92 24.16 -14.88 17.80
C GLY A 92 23.83 -14.72 16.31
N ARG A 93 22.58 -14.38 15.98
CA ARG A 93 22.05 -14.32 14.62
C ARG A 93 21.92 -12.87 14.15
N PHE A 94 21.82 -12.67 12.83
CA PHE A 94 21.65 -11.33 12.22
C PHE A 94 20.49 -11.31 11.23
N LEU A 95 19.99 -10.11 10.92
CA LEU A 95 18.88 -9.93 9.99
C LEU A 95 19.26 -10.45 8.60
N GLY A 96 18.47 -11.38 8.05
CA GLY A 96 18.75 -11.97 6.73
C GLY A 96 19.71 -13.16 6.76
N ASP A 97 20.08 -13.65 7.93
CA ASP A 97 20.90 -14.86 8.04
C ASP A 97 20.26 -16.09 7.37
N LEU A 98 18.94 -16.26 7.44
CA LEU A 98 18.19 -17.30 6.72
C LEU A 98 18.19 -17.14 5.19
N LEU A 99 18.53 -15.96 4.68
CA LEU A 99 18.58 -15.71 3.24
C LEU A 99 19.96 -16.06 2.64
N VAL A 100 21.03 -15.92 3.44
CA VAL A 100 22.41 -16.13 2.98
C VAL A 100 22.98 -17.49 3.36
N ALA A 101 22.32 -18.23 4.24
CA ALA A 101 22.64 -19.61 4.60
C ALA A 101 22.25 -20.59 3.48
#